data_AF-A0A844D2J1-F1
#
_entry.id   AF-A0A844D2J1-F1
#
_cell.length_a   1.000
_cell.length_b   1.000
_cell.length_c   1.000
_cell.angle_alpha   90.00
_cell.angle_beta   90.00
_cell.angle_gamma   90.00
#
_symmetry.space_group_name_H-M   'P 1'
#
loop_
_entity.id
_entity.type
_entity.pdbx_description
1 polymer ?
#
loop_
_entity_poly.entity_id
_entity_poly.type
_entity_poly.pdbx_seq_one_letter_code
_entity_poly.pdbx_strand_id
1 'polypeptide(L)'
;MNTTIKVKSTHPTSQGPYVIIERADFNPEVHEKYDDGTDDDAAPARLPTMAELLAAREQLLEKERELDAERDRLAGQAAANEAEAQRLASERAALTAPAAGAVPPDYSTMSKDELHAALTAKSIQFPAAANKADLIALLTAA
;
A
#
# COMPACT_ATOMS: atom_id res chain seq x y z
N MET A 1 3.73 -28.73 17.27
CA MET A 1 4.19 -29.96 17.95
C MET A 1 3.06 -30.43 18.83
N ASN A 2 2.56 -31.67 18.65
CA ASN A 2 1.43 -32.17 19.43
C ASN A 2 1.90 -32.41 20.88
N THR A 3 1.43 -31.57 21.79
CA THR A 3 1.80 -31.59 23.22
C THR A 3 1.14 -32.73 23.98
N THR A 4 0.06 -33.29 23.44
CA THR A 4 -0.73 -34.36 24.07
C THR A 4 -0.67 -35.68 23.31
N ILE A 5 -1.04 -36.78 23.98
CA ILE A 5 -1.11 -38.14 23.45
C ILE A 5 -2.33 -38.90 24.00
N LYS A 6 -2.92 -39.79 23.19
CA LYS A 6 -4.00 -40.69 23.61
C LYS A 6 -3.43 -41.99 24.18
N VAL A 7 -3.90 -42.40 25.35
CA VAL A 7 -3.51 -43.66 26.00
C VAL A 7 -4.76 -44.45 26.36
N LYS A 8 -4.63 -45.78 26.40
CA LYS A 8 -5.73 -46.69 26.76
C LYS A 8 -6.21 -46.37 28.17
N SER A 9 -7.52 -46.19 28.31
CA SER A 9 -8.09 -45.95 29.64
C SER A 9 -8.04 -47.22 30.48
N THR A 10 -7.67 -47.07 31.75
CA THR A 10 -7.76 -48.13 32.76
C THR A 10 -9.20 -48.42 33.20
N HIS A 11 -10.13 -47.49 32.95
CA HIS A 11 -11.55 -47.61 33.29
C HIS A 11 -12.45 -47.24 32.10
N PRO A 12 -12.50 -48.09 31.06
CA PRO A 12 -13.17 -47.76 29.80
C PRO A 12 -14.68 -47.53 29.94
N THR A 13 -15.31 -48.16 30.93
CA THR A 13 -16.74 -48.03 31.20
C THR A 13 -17.13 -46.65 31.74
N SER A 14 -16.22 -45.94 32.41
CA SER A 14 -16.48 -44.62 33.00
C SER A 14 -15.77 -43.47 32.29
N GLN A 15 -14.58 -43.71 31.72
CA GLN A 15 -13.74 -42.70 31.09
C GLN A 15 -13.77 -42.75 29.55
N GLY A 16 -14.37 -43.79 28.97
CA GLY A 16 -14.30 -44.06 27.55
C GLY A 16 -13.04 -44.83 27.15
N PRO A 17 -12.88 -45.19 25.86
CA PRO A 17 -11.84 -46.13 25.42
C PRO A 17 -10.40 -45.60 25.57
N TYR A 18 -10.22 -44.28 25.64
CA TYR A 18 -8.93 -43.63 25.82
C TYR A 18 -9.04 -42.40 26.71
N VAL A 19 -7.90 -42.00 27.26
CA VAL A 19 -7.71 -40.71 27.93
C VAL A 19 -6.59 -39.94 27.25
N ILE A 20 -6.71 -38.61 27.23
CA ILE A 20 -5.70 -37.72 26.66
C ILE A 20 -4.83 -37.24 27.81
N ILE A 21 -3.52 -37.43 27.69
CA ILE A 21 -2.53 -36.95 28.65
C ILE A 21 -1.52 -36.04 27.96
N GLU A 22 -0.81 -35.25 28.75
CA GLU A 22 0.36 -34.52 28.25
C GLU A 22 1.48 -35.50 27.90
N ARG A 23 2.21 -35.22 26.82
CA ARG A 23 3.31 -36.08 26.36
C ARG A 23 4.42 -36.20 27.42
N ALA A 24 4.60 -35.17 28.25
CA ALA A 24 5.55 -35.18 29.36
C ALA A 24 5.19 -36.18 30.47
N ASP A 25 3.90 -36.51 30.61
CA ASP A 25 3.39 -37.43 31.64
C ASP A 25 3.24 -38.88 31.12
N PHE A 26 3.64 -39.14 29.88
CA PHE A 26 3.59 -40.49 29.31
C PHE A 26 4.69 -41.37 29.90
N ASN A 27 4.30 -42.42 30.63
CA ASN A 27 5.21 -43.47 31.08
C ASN A 27 4.88 -44.79 30.34
N PRO A 28 5.78 -45.33 29.50
CA PRO A 28 5.54 -46.57 28.75
C PRO A 28 5.40 -47.83 29.64
N GLU A 29 5.84 -47.78 30.89
CA GLU A 29 5.66 -48.89 31.83
C GLU A 29 4.25 -48.95 32.41
N VAL A 30 3.52 -47.83 32.39
CA VAL A 30 2.20 -47.68 33.03
C VAL A 30 1.10 -47.39 32.00
N HIS A 31 1.44 -46.69 30.92
CA HIS A 31 0.51 -46.25 29.90
C HIS A 31 0.74 -47.02 28.60
N GLU A 32 -0.31 -47.65 28.10
CA GLU A 32 -0.35 -48.20 26.76
C GLU A 32 -0.93 -47.16 25.80
N LYS A 33 -0.26 -46.86 24.68
CA LYS A 33 -0.81 -45.93 23.69
C LYS A 33 -2.12 -46.47 23.12
N TYR A 34 -3.08 -45.57 22.92
CA TYR A 34 -4.33 -45.92 22.27
C TYR A 34 -4.22 -45.69 20.78
N ASP A 35 -3.99 -46.76 20.03
CA ASP A 35 -4.03 -46.76 18.58
C ASP A 35 -5.48 -46.87 18.10
N ASP A 36 -6.03 -45.76 17.61
CA ASP A 36 -7.36 -45.70 17.00
C ASP A 36 -7.32 -45.85 15.47
N GLY A 37 -6.17 -46.22 14.90
CA GLY A 37 -5.95 -46.26 13.45
C GLY A 37 -5.91 -44.87 12.81
N THR A 38 -6.06 -43.80 13.59
CA THR A 38 -5.89 -42.40 13.21
C THR A 38 -4.76 -41.73 13.99
N ASP A 39 -3.88 -42.51 14.62
CA ASP A 39 -2.70 -41.96 15.27
C ASP A 39 -1.88 -41.19 14.22
N ASP A 40 -2.00 -39.87 14.30
CA ASP A 40 -1.23 -38.81 13.67
C ASP A 40 0.25 -38.87 14.12
N ASP A 41 0.87 -40.04 14.05
CA ASP A 41 2.29 -40.10 13.78
C ASP A 41 2.44 -39.60 12.35
N ALA A 42 2.51 -38.26 12.26
CA ALA A 42 2.66 -37.47 11.04
C ALA A 42 3.42 -38.30 10.01
N ALA A 43 2.73 -38.63 8.90
CA ALA A 43 3.30 -39.32 7.77
C ALA A 43 4.75 -38.85 7.61
N PRO A 44 5.75 -39.75 7.66
CA PRO A 44 7.14 -39.34 7.82
C PRO A 44 7.42 -38.31 6.75
N ALA A 45 7.64 -37.06 7.17
CA ALA A 45 7.82 -35.94 6.25
C ALA A 45 8.92 -36.37 5.30
N ARG A 46 8.54 -36.67 4.04
CA ARG A 46 9.46 -37.22 3.06
C ARG A 46 10.58 -36.22 2.93
N LEU A 47 11.77 -36.59 3.41
CA LEU A 47 12.93 -35.72 3.30
C LEU A 47 13.19 -35.49 1.80
N PRO A 48 13.40 -34.24 1.38
CA PRO A 48 13.75 -33.94 -0.01
C PRO A 48 14.98 -34.74 -0.40
N THR A 49 14.94 -35.34 -1.57
CA THR A 49 16.08 -35.99 -2.18
C THR A 49 17.11 -34.94 -2.61
N MET A 50 18.38 -35.33 -2.75
CA MET A 50 19.44 -34.43 -3.22
C MET A 50 19.10 -33.83 -4.60
N ALA A 51 18.45 -34.61 -5.48
CA ALA A 51 18.01 -34.13 -6.78
C ALA A 51 16.97 -33.00 -6.67
N GLU A 52 16.01 -33.14 -5.75
CA GLU A 52 14.99 -32.11 -5.49
C GLU A 52 15.63 -30.84 -4.90
N LEU A 53 16.63 -30.98 -4.02
CA LEU A 53 17.35 -29.84 -3.46
C LEU A 53 18.16 -29.08 -4.53
N LEU A 54 18.82 -29.80 -5.44
CA LEU A 54 19.56 -29.18 -6.54
C LEU A 54 18.61 -28.46 -7.51
N ALA A 55 17.49 -29.08 -7.88
CA ALA A 55 16.47 -28.44 -8.71
C ALA A 55 15.89 -27.18 -8.04
N ALA A 56 15.60 -27.24 -6.73
CA ALA A 56 15.13 -26.08 -5.97
C ALA A 56 16.17 -24.95 -5.93
N ARG A 57 17.46 -25.29 -5.81
CA ARG A 57 18.54 -24.31 -5.86
C ARG A 57 18.63 -23.62 -7.22
N GLU A 58 18.50 -24.35 -8.32
CA GLU A 58 18.51 -23.79 -9.66
C GLU A 58 17.32 -22.84 -9.89
N GLN A 59 16.12 -23.23 -9.44
CA GLN A 59 14.94 -22.37 -9.50
C GLN A 59 15.10 -21.09 -8.66
N LEU A 60 15.74 -21.18 -7.50
CA LEU A 60 16.01 -20.01 -6.67
C LEU A 60 16.99 -19.05 -7.34
N LEU A 61 18.05 -19.57 -7.95
CA LEU A 61 19.02 -18.73 -8.68
C LEU A 61 18.39 -18.03 -9.88
N GLU A 62 17.45 -18.68 -10.57
CA GLU A 62 16.73 -18.04 -11.68
C GLU A 62 15.80 -16.93 -11.18
N LYS A 63 15.03 -17.20 -10.12
CA LYS A 63 14.19 -16.17 -9.49
C LYS A 63 14.98 -14.98 -8.96
N GLU A 64 16.17 -15.22 -8.43
CA GLU A 64 17.07 -14.14 -7.98
C GLU A 64 17.44 -13.21 -9.14
N ARG A 65 17.79 -13.77 -10.31
CA ARG A 65 18.08 -12.97 -11.51
C ARG A 65 16.86 -12.21 -12.00
N GLU A 66 15.68 -12.83 -11.99
CA GLU A 66 14.43 -12.18 -12.38
C GLU A 66 14.11 -11.00 -11.46
N LEU A 67 14.27 -11.19 -10.15
CA LEU A 67 14.04 -10.15 -9.14
C LEU A 67 15.04 -9.00 -9.28
N ASP A 68 16.32 -9.29 -9.54
CA ASP A 68 17.32 -8.25 -9.77
C ASP A 68 16.99 -7.43 -11.03
N ALA A 69 16.62 -8.10 -12.12
CA ALA A 69 16.19 -7.43 -13.35
C ALA A 69 14.91 -6.58 -13.15
N GLU A 70 13.98 -7.04 -12.30
CA GLU A 70 12.79 -6.28 -11.96
C GLU A 70 13.12 -5.06 -11.09
N ARG A 71 14.03 -5.20 -10.12
CA ARG A 71 14.52 -4.08 -9.29
C ARG A 71 15.16 -3.00 -10.14
N ASP A 72 15.98 -3.38 -11.11
CA ASP A 72 16.60 -2.43 -12.04
C ASP A 72 15.55 -1.70 -12.90
N ARG A 73 14.54 -2.43 -13.40
CA ARG A 73 13.42 -1.82 -14.13
C ARG A 73 12.66 -0.81 -13.28
N LEU A 74 12.32 -1.17 -12.03
CA LEU A 74 11.60 -0.29 -11.12
C LEU A 74 12.43 0.95 -10.75
N ALA A 75 13.73 0.78 -10.51
CA ALA A 75 14.63 1.90 -10.23
C ALA A 75 14.71 2.86 -11.43
N GLY A 76 14.82 2.32 -12.66
CA GLY A 76 14.79 3.12 -13.88
C GLY A 76 13.48 3.88 -14.07
N GLN A 77 12.34 3.22 -13.81
CA GLN A 77 11.03 3.85 -13.90
C GLN A 77 10.85 4.95 -12.84
N ALA A 78 11.29 4.72 -11.60
CA ALA A 78 11.22 5.71 -10.53
C ALA A 78 12.02 6.97 -10.88
N ALA A 79 13.25 6.81 -11.40
CA ALA A 79 14.09 7.93 -11.83
C ALA A 79 13.44 8.73 -12.98
N ALA A 80 12.84 8.05 -13.95
CA ALA A 80 12.13 8.71 -15.05
C ALA A 80 10.90 9.49 -14.56
N ASN A 81 10.11 8.90 -13.66
CA ASN A 81 8.95 9.55 -13.07
C ASN A 81 9.35 10.78 -12.23
N GLU A 82 10.44 10.69 -11.46
CA GLU A 82 10.95 11.82 -10.68
C GLU A 82 11.40 12.97 -11.58
N ALA A 83 12.14 12.67 -12.66
CA ALA A 83 12.57 13.68 -13.63
C ALA A 83 11.38 14.39 -14.29
N GLU A 84 10.33 13.65 -14.64
CA GLU A 84 9.13 14.24 -15.23
C GLU A 84 8.33 15.06 -14.21
N ALA A 85 8.23 14.60 -12.96
CA ALA A 85 7.61 15.36 -11.88
C ALA A 85 8.32 16.70 -11.64
N GLN A 86 9.66 16.72 -11.70
CA GLN A 86 10.45 17.95 -11.61
C GLN A 86 10.18 18.89 -12.78
N ARG A 87 10.10 18.37 -14.02
CA ARG A 87 9.76 19.18 -15.19
C ARG A 87 8.39 19.83 -15.06
N LEU A 88 7.38 19.06 -14.69
CA LEU A 88 6.03 19.57 -14.46
C LEU A 88 6.00 20.59 -13.32
N ALA A 89 6.77 20.37 -12.25
CA ALA A 89 6.88 21.34 -11.17
C ALA A 89 7.51 22.66 -11.65
N SER A 90 8.58 22.60 -12.44
CA SER A 90 9.21 23.78 -13.05
C SER A 90 8.28 24.49 -14.03
N GLU A 91 7.55 23.76 -14.86
CA GLU A 91 6.57 24.33 -15.79
C GLU A 91 5.44 25.04 -15.04
N ARG A 92 4.87 24.39 -14.01
CA ARG A 92 3.86 25.01 -13.16
C ARG A 92 4.39 26.25 -12.46
N ALA A 93 5.60 26.18 -11.91
CA ALA A 93 6.24 27.35 -11.30
C ALA A 93 6.40 28.50 -12.30
N ALA A 94 6.78 28.21 -13.55
CA ALA A 94 6.88 29.23 -14.61
C ALA A 94 5.51 29.83 -14.98
N LEU A 95 4.44 29.03 -14.99
CA LEU A 95 3.08 29.49 -15.30
C LEU A 95 2.44 30.28 -14.14
N THR A 96 2.75 29.93 -12.90
CA THR A 96 2.18 30.58 -11.70
C THR A 96 3.08 31.67 -11.13
N ALA A 97 4.31 31.82 -11.64
CA ALA A 97 5.18 32.90 -11.23
C ALA A 97 4.46 34.23 -11.53
N PRO A 98 4.18 35.07 -10.52
CA PRO A 98 3.68 36.40 -10.79
C PRO A 98 4.71 37.10 -11.67
N ALA A 99 4.28 37.61 -12.82
CA ALA A 99 5.15 38.36 -13.72
C ALA A 99 5.83 39.45 -12.88
N ALA A 100 7.14 39.30 -12.64
CA ALA A 100 7.91 40.23 -11.84
C ALA A 100 7.85 41.61 -12.54
N GLY A 101 7.05 42.52 -12.00
CA GLY A 101 6.81 43.85 -12.57
C GLY A 101 5.43 44.09 -13.19
N ALA A 102 4.47 43.17 -13.08
CA ALA A 102 3.08 43.47 -13.40
C ALA A 102 2.51 44.43 -12.33
N VAL A 103 2.65 45.73 -12.57
CA VAL A 103 1.93 46.76 -11.83
C VAL A 103 0.44 46.48 -12.06
N PRO A 104 -0.38 46.22 -11.02
CA PRO A 104 -1.81 46.07 -11.21
C PRO A 104 -2.33 47.34 -11.92
N PRO A 105 -3.18 47.19 -12.95
CA PRO A 105 -3.71 48.35 -13.65
C PRO A 105 -4.38 49.30 -12.66
N ASP A 106 -4.08 50.60 -12.74
CA ASP A 106 -4.77 51.58 -11.92
C ASP A 106 -6.20 51.80 -12.45
N TYR A 107 -7.13 51.01 -11.92
CA TYR A 107 -8.54 51.04 -12.26
C TYR A 107 -9.25 52.34 -11.79
N SER A 108 -8.60 53.16 -10.96
CA SER A 108 -9.20 54.39 -10.40
C SER A 108 -9.51 55.43 -11.49
N THR A 109 -8.73 55.42 -12.56
CA THR A 109 -8.85 56.34 -13.70
C THR A 109 -9.86 55.89 -14.75
N MET A 110 -10.24 54.61 -14.77
CA MET A 110 -11.18 54.05 -15.75
C MET A 110 -12.61 54.54 -15.51
N SER A 111 -13.37 54.71 -16.58
CA SER A 111 -14.80 54.95 -16.54
C SER A 111 -15.57 53.71 -16.07
N LYS A 112 -16.84 53.88 -15.69
CA LYS A 112 -17.68 52.76 -15.23
C LYS A 112 -17.83 51.69 -16.32
N ASP A 113 -18.02 52.10 -17.57
CA ASP A 113 -18.20 51.17 -18.70
C ASP A 113 -16.92 50.37 -18.98
N GLU A 114 -15.75 50.99 -18.86
CA GLU A 114 -14.46 50.30 -18.98
C GLU A 114 -14.24 49.27 -17.85
N LEU A 115 -14.67 49.57 -16.62
CA LEU A 115 -14.62 48.62 -15.51
C LEU A 115 -15.57 47.43 -15.72
N HIS A 116 -16.77 47.67 -16.25
CA HIS A 116 -17.72 46.60 -16.63
C HIS A 116 -17.13 45.71 -17.73
N ALA A 117 -16.50 46.31 -18.75
CA ALA A 117 -15.85 45.56 -19.82
C ALA A 117 -14.68 44.71 -19.29
N ALA A 118 -13.87 45.27 -18.38
CA ALA A 118 -12.75 44.55 -17.76
C ALA A 118 -13.21 43.37 -16.90
N LEU A 119 -14.28 43.53 -16.12
CA LEU A 119 -14.87 42.44 -15.33
C LEU A 119 -15.46 41.34 -16.23
N THR A 120 -16.12 41.74 -17.31
CA THR A 120 -16.66 40.80 -18.32
C THR A 120 -15.54 40.02 -19.00
N ALA A 121 -14.43 40.68 -19.36
CA ALA A 121 -13.26 40.03 -19.95
C ALA A 121 -12.60 39.02 -18.99
N LYS A 122 -12.61 39.31 -17.69
CA LYS A 122 -12.16 38.38 -16.63
C LYS A 122 -13.22 37.34 -16.22
N SER A 123 -14.40 37.34 -16.85
CA SER A 123 -15.53 36.47 -16.50
C SER A 123 -15.99 36.59 -15.03
N ILE A 124 -15.86 37.78 -14.44
CA ILE A 124 -16.30 38.09 -13.08
C ILE A 124 -17.74 38.62 -13.13
N GLN A 125 -18.66 38.00 -12.40
CA GLN A 125 -20.04 38.49 -12.28
C GLN A 125 -20.11 39.71 -11.37
N PHE A 126 -20.86 40.73 -11.77
CA PHE A 126 -21.08 41.95 -10.99
C PHE A 126 -22.55 42.39 -11.01
N PRO A 127 -23.05 43.02 -9.93
CA PRO A 127 -24.39 43.59 -9.91
C PRO A 127 -24.49 44.76 -10.90
N ALA A 128 -25.57 44.85 -11.69
CA ALA A 128 -25.79 45.97 -12.61
C ALA A 128 -25.87 47.34 -11.89
N ALA A 129 -26.27 47.34 -10.61
CA ALA A 129 -26.34 48.52 -9.75
C ALA A 129 -25.03 48.84 -9.01
N ALA A 130 -23.96 48.05 -9.19
CA ALA A 130 -22.69 48.27 -8.50
C ALA A 130 -22.13 49.66 -8.80
N ASN A 131 -21.59 50.30 -7.78
CA ASN A 131 -20.97 51.62 -7.93
C ASN A 131 -19.52 51.48 -8.44
N LYS A 132 -18.89 52.59 -8.82
CA LYS A 132 -17.52 52.56 -9.37
C LYS A 132 -16.51 51.94 -8.39
N ALA A 133 -16.64 52.20 -7.10
CA ALA A 133 -15.75 51.66 -6.07
C ALA A 133 -15.90 50.14 -5.91
N ASP A 134 -17.12 49.62 -5.96
CA ASP A 134 -17.39 48.18 -5.86
C ASP A 134 -16.78 47.42 -7.06
N LEU A 135 -16.88 47.99 -8.26
CA LEU A 135 -16.32 47.40 -9.49
C LEU A 135 -14.78 47.37 -9.45
N ILE A 136 -14.16 48.43 -8.93
CA ILE A 136 -12.70 48.48 -8.73
C ILE A 136 -12.27 47.45 -7.68
N ALA A 137 -13.00 47.32 -6.57
CA ALA A 137 -12.71 46.33 -5.54
C ALA A 137 -12.78 44.89 -6.10
N LEU A 138 -13.79 44.58 -6.93
CA LEU A 138 -13.92 43.28 -7.58
C LEU A 138 -12.75 42.98 -8.55
N LEU A 139 -12.28 43.97 -9.30
CA LEU A 139 -11.13 43.80 -10.22
C LEU A 139 -9.79 43.63 -9.49
N THR A 140 -9.65 44.27 -8.34
CA THR A 140 -8.40 44.25 -7.55
C THR A 140 -8.29 42.97 -6.70
N ALA A 141 -9.43 42.36 -6.35
CA ALA A 141 -9.47 41.12 -5.59
C ALA A 141 -9.30 39.84 -6.42
N ALA A 142 -9.28 39.93 -7.77
CA ALA A 142 -9.31 38.80 -8.70
C ALA A 142 -8.04 38.69 -9.58
#